data_AF-M3BMX1-F1
#
_entry.id   AF-M3BMX1-F1
#
_cell.length_a   1.000
_cell.length_b   1.000
_cell.length_c   1.000
_cell.angle_alpha   90.00
_cell.angle_beta   90.00
_cell.angle_gamma   90.00
#
_symmetry.space_group_name_H-M   'P 1'
#
loop_
_entity.id
_entity.type
_entity.pdbx_description
1 polymer ?
#
loop_
_entity_poly.entity_id
_entity_poly.type
_entity_poly.pdbx_seq_one_letter_code
_entity_poly.pdbx_strand_id
1 'polypeptide(L)' 'MRVHAVFDENGEILALAEIVEEGDDRIGVRPVPGEDRKVAEFAVPEECVGKPLAALAARYRVDDASGGPRLTRR' A
#
# COMPACT_ATOMS: atom_id res chain seq x y z
N MET A 1 -9.28 6.85 -2.69
CA MET A 1 -9.02 5.51 -2.12
C MET A 1 -7.64 5.51 -1.48
N ARG A 2 -7.50 4.95 -0.28
CA ARG A 2 -6.22 4.79 0.41
C ARG A 2 -5.96 3.31 0.70
N VAL A 3 -4.70 2.92 0.83
CA VAL A 3 -4.29 1.54 1.10
C VAL A 3 -3.22 1.50 2.18
N HIS A 4 -3.25 0.46 3.00
CA HIS A 4 -2.07 -0.02 3.70
C HIS A 4 -1.26 -0.89 2.75
N ALA A 5 0.04 -0.62 2.64
CA ALA A 5 0.97 -1.45 1.89
C ALA A 5 1.99 -2.05 2.84
N VAL A 6 2.17 -3.37 2.74
CA VAL A 6 3.27 -4.10 3.37
C VAL A 6 4.38 -4.24 2.34
N PHE A 7 5.60 -3.88 2.69
CA PHE A 7 6.74 -3.96 1.79
C PHE A 7 8.02 -4.39 2.49
N ASP A 8 8.94 -4.97 1.72
CA ASP A 8 10.25 -5.43 2.18
C ASP A 8 11.33 -4.33 2.12
N GLU A 9 12.57 -4.68 2.44
CA GLU A 9 13.73 -3.76 2.39
C GLU A 9 14.05 -3.24 0.98
N ASN A 10 13.65 -3.96 -0.07
CA ASN A 10 13.85 -3.57 -1.47
C ASN A 10 12.72 -2.67 -1.99
N GLY A 11 11.69 -2.44 -1.16
CA GLY A 11 10.50 -1.71 -1.56
C GLY A 11 9.49 -2.54 -2.34
N GLU A 12 9.66 -3.87 -2.39
CA GLU A 12 8.69 -4.76 -3.02
C GLU A 12 7.40 -4.80 -2.20
N ILE A 13 6.28 -4.50 -2.86
CA ILE A 13 4.96 -4.59 -2.23
C ILE A 13 4.56 -6.06 -2.10
N LEU A 14 4.49 -6.55 -0.86
CA LEU A 14 4.13 -7.93 -0.53
C LEU A 14 2.63 -8.10 -0.31
N ALA A 15 1.96 -7.07 0.20
CA ALA A 15 0.52 -7.09 0.43
C ALA A 15 -0.08 -5.67 0.40
N LEU A 16 -1.35 -5.59 0.01
CA LEU A 16 -2.13 -4.36 0.00
C LEU A 16 -3.48 -4.63 0.67
N ALA A 17 -3.92 -3.70 1.53
CA ALA A 17 -5.26 -3.68 2.10
C ALA A 17 -5.87 -2.30 1.91
N GLU A 18 -7.12 -2.24 1.45
CA GLU A 18 -7.84 -0.97 1.37
C GLU A 18 -8.11 -0.42 2.77
N ILE A 19 -7.90 0.89 2.93
CA ILE A 19 -8.30 1.61 4.14
C ILE A 19 -9.77 1.97 3.98
N VAL A 20 -10.60 1.31 4.77
CA VAL A 20 -12.04 1.51 4.84
C VAL A 20 -12.33 2.59 5.88
N GLU A 21 -13.18 3.56 5.55
CA GLU A 21 -13.51 4.66 6.46
C GLU A 21 -14.59 4.28 7.47
N GLU A 22 -14.65 5.02 8.57
CA GLU A 22 -15.68 4.80 9.59
C GLU A 22 -17.09 5.02 9.01
N GLY A 23 -17.98 4.06 9.23
CA GLY A 23 -19.35 4.08 8.69
C GLY A 23 -19.53 3.38 7.34
N ASP A 24 -18.46 2.88 6.74
CA ASP A 24 -18.51 1.94 5.61
C ASP A 24 -18.86 0.53 6.13
N ASP A 25 -19.66 -0.22 5.37
CA ASP A 25 -20.17 -1.55 5.73
C ASP A 25 -19.16 -2.68 5.47
N ARG A 26 -18.01 -2.36 4.86
CA ARG A 26 -16.93 -3.30 4.57
C ARG A 26 -16.03 -3.55 5.77
N ILE A 27 -15.40 -4.73 5.79
CA ILE A 27 -14.41 -5.08 6.82
C ILE A 27 -13.06 -4.42 6.48
N GLY A 28 -12.61 -3.52 7.35
CA GLY A 28 -11.25 -2.97 7.29
C GLY A 28 -10.21 -3.97 7.81
N VAL A 29 -9.13 -4.16 7.07
CA VAL A 29 -7.97 -4.96 7.50
C VAL A 29 -6.77 -4.04 7.67
N ARG A 30 -6.15 -4.07 8.86
CA ARG A 30 -4.94 -3.31 9.16
C ARG A 30 -3.74 -4.26 9.31
N PRO A 31 -2.78 -4.23 8.39
CA PRO A 31 -1.52 -4.96 8.55
C PRO A 31 -0.73 -4.45 9.75
N VAL A 32 -0.06 -5.36 10.46
CA VAL A 32 0.85 -5.04 11.57
C VAL A 32 2.29 -5.15 11.07
N PRO A 33 3.18 -4.18 11.34
CA PRO A 33 4.59 -4.27 10.99
C PRO A 33 5.29 -5.43 11.70
N GLY A 34 6.35 -5.96 11.09
CA GLY A 34 7.17 -7.06 11.63
C GLY A 34 8.65 -6.80 11.42
N GLU A 35 9.52 -7.71 11.90
CA GLU A 35 10.99 -7.53 11.86
C GLU A 35 11.52 -7.20 10.45
N ASP A 36 11.03 -7.92 9.43
CA ASP A 36 11.49 -7.76 8.04
C ASP A 36 10.48 -7.03 7.14
N ARG A 37 9.45 -6.41 7.71
CA ARG A 37 8.33 -5.86 6.95
C ARG A 37 7.87 -4.52 7.49
N LYS A 38 7.84 -3.54 6.59
CA LYS A 38 7.32 -2.20 6.87
C LYS A 38 5.88 -2.08 6.40
N VAL A 39 5.12 -1.23 7.07
CA VAL A 39 3.75 -0.89 6.70
C VAL A 39 3.65 0.62 6.52
N ALA A 40 3.08 1.05 5.40
CA ALA A 40 2.82 2.47 5.13
C ALA A 40 1.43 2.66 4.53
N GLU A 41 0.91 3.88 4.67
CA GLU A 41 -0.35 4.28 4.07
C GLU A 41 -0.11 5.11 2.82
N PHE A 42 -0.84 4.81 1.76
CA PHE A 42 -0.73 5.53 0.50
C PHE A 42 -2.08 5.90 -0.07
N ALA A 43 -2.15 7.07 -0.70
CA ALA A 43 -3.18 7.35 -1.68
C ALA A 43 -2.92 6.50 -2.93
N VAL A 44 -3.95 5.81 -3.42
CA VAL A 44 -3.86 5.05 -4.68
C VAL A 44 -3.82 6.05 -5.84
N PRO A 45 -2.84 5.96 -6.76
CA PRO A 45 -2.82 6.77 -7.98
C PRO A 45 -4.14 6.65 -8.75
N GLU A 46 -4.65 7.75 -9.28
CA GLU A 46 -5.97 7.80 -9.92
C GLU A 46 -6.13 6.78 -11.06
N GLU A 47 -5.06 6.51 -11.82
CA GLU A 47 -5.07 5.52 -12.89
C GLU A 47 -5.26 4.07 -12.42
N CYS A 48 -5.12 3.83 -11.11
CA CYS A 48 -5.29 2.53 -10.48
C CYS A 48 -6.60 2.41 -9.67
N VAL A 49 -7.35 3.50 -9.50
CA VAL A 49 -8.63 3.47 -8.78
C VAL A 49 -9.62 2.59 -9.55
N GLY A 50 -10.33 1.72 -8.82
CA GLY A 50 -11.28 0.75 -9.38
C GLY A 50 -10.64 -0.45 -10.08
N LYS A 51 -9.30 -0.52 -10.14
CA LYS A 51 -8.58 -1.69 -10.63
C LYS A 51 -8.24 -2.64 -9.47
N PRO A 52 -8.01 -3.94 -9.74
CA PRO A 52 -7.52 -4.86 -8.71
C PRO A 52 -6.23 -4.35 -8.07
N LEU A 53 -6.10 -4.46 -6.74
CA LEU A 53 -4.89 -4.05 -6.01
C LEU A 53 -3.61 -4.74 -6.52
N ALA A 54 -3.73 -5.97 -7.05
CA ALA A 54 -2.63 -6.65 -7.72
C ALA A 54 -2.03 -5.84 -8.89
N ALA A 55 -2.85 -5.05 -9.60
CA ALA A 55 -2.37 -4.18 -10.66
C ALA A 55 -1.56 -2.97 -10.14
N LEU A 56 -1.81 -2.53 -8.90
CA LEU A 56 -1.00 -1.52 -8.22
C LEU A 56 0.37 -2.12 -7.85
N ALA A 57 0.38 -3.29 -7.19
CA ALA A 57 1.61 -3.97 -6.79
C ALA A 57 2.52 -4.34 -7.99
N ALA A 58 1.93 -4.65 -9.15
CA ALA A 58 2.67 -4.95 -10.37
C ALA A 58 3.33 -3.71 -11.02
N ARG A 59 2.80 -2.51 -10.80
CA ARG A 59 3.26 -1.26 -11.45
C ARG A 59 4.13 -0.39 -10.55
N TYR A 60 3.99 -0.53 -9.25
CA TYR A 60 4.64 0.32 -8.27
C TYR A 60 5.50 -0.49 -7.31
N ARG A 61 6.48 0.20 -6.73
CA ARG A 61 7.27 -0.20 -5.58
C ARG A 61 7.25 0.93 -4.56
N VAL A 62 7.67 0.65 -3.34
CA VAL A 62 7.86 1.67 -2.31
C VAL A 62 9.31 2.13 -2.34
N ASP A 63 9.53 3.43 -2.34
CA ASP A 63 10.83 4.03 -2.09
C ASP A 63 10.80 4.65 -0.68
N ASP A 64 11.63 4.15 0.22
CA ASP A 64 11.69 4.55 1.62
C ASP A 64 12.89 5.48 1.88
N ALA A 65 12.89 6.60 1.16
CA ALA A 65 13.92 7.64 1.27
C ALA A 65 13.67 8.55 2.48
N SER A 66 14.61 9.46 2.78
CA SER A 66 14.64 10.33 3.97
C SER A 66 13.41 11.22 4.22
N GLY A 67 12.45 11.25 3.30
CA GLY A 67 11.16 11.96 3.41
C GLY A 67 9.97 11.05 3.76
N GLY A 68 10.21 9.78 4.04
CA GLY A 68 9.19 8.77 4.28
C GLY A 68 8.85 7.96 3.02
N PRO A 69 8.06 6.88 3.20
CA PRO A 69 7.75 5.95 2.14
C PRO A 69 6.88 6.62 1.06
N ARG A 70 7.19 6.35 -0.21
CA ARG A 70 6.43 6.83 -1.37
C ARG A 70 6.27 5.77 -2.44
N LEU A 71 5.13 5.76 -3.11
CA LEU A 71 4.94 4.90 -4.29
C LEU A 71 5.73 5.48 -5.48
N THR A 72 6.57 4.65 -6.08
CA THR A 72 7.30 4.96 -7.31
C THR A 72 6.97 3.92 -8.37
N ARG A 73 6.90 4.32 -9.64
CA ARG A 73 6.72 3.36 -10.72
C ARG A 73 7.95 2.47 -10.83
N ARG A 74 7.72 1.18 -11.10
CA ARG A 74 8.78 0.22 -11.43
C ARG A 74 9.38 0.51 -12.80
#